data_AF-A0A1G2F3V4-F1
#
_entry.id   AF-A0A1G2F3V4-F1
#
_cell.length_a   1.000
_cell.length_b   1.000
_cell.length_c   1.000
_cell.angle_alpha   90.00
_cell.angle_beta   90.00
_cell.angle_gamma   90.00
#
_symmetry.space_group_name_H-M   'P 1'
#
loop_
_entity.id
_entity.type
_entity.pdbx_description
1 polymer ?
#
loop_
_entity_poly.entity_id
_entity_poly.type
_entity_poly.pdbx_seq_one_letter_code
_entity_poly.pdbx_strand_id
1 'polypeptide(L)' 'MTWDYKQDEYNKQAQADPIWRLERLINYGLGEEKINREELKKHLAQLKIPNDRRAFFELLLWNRLF' A
#
# COMPACT_ATOMS: atom_id res chain seq x y z
N MET A 1 -9.23 17.91 -17.48
CA MET A 1 -9.09 16.44 -17.60
C MET A 1 -9.54 15.84 -16.28
N THR A 2 -10.80 15.43 -16.18
CA THR A 2 -11.28 14.72 -14.99
C THR A 2 -10.60 13.36 -15.02
N TRP A 3 -9.72 13.12 -14.05
CA TRP A 3 -9.01 11.85 -13.87
C TRP A 3 -10.02 10.83 -13.32
N ASP A 4 -11.04 10.53 -14.14
CA ASP A 4 -12.13 9.61 -13.84
C ASP A 4 -11.62 8.18 -14.10
N TYR A 5 -10.56 7.79 -13.39
CA TYR A 5 -10.23 6.39 -13.26
C TYR A 5 -11.39 5.79 -12.49
N LYS A 6 -12.36 5.23 -13.25
CA LYS A 6 -13.64 4.74 -12.72
C LYS A 6 -13.38 3.95 -11.45
N GLN A 7 -13.88 4.47 -10.34
CA GLN A 7 -13.66 3.93 -9.00
C GLN A 7 -14.02 2.43 -8.93
N ASP A 8 -14.98 1.99 -9.74
CA ASP A 8 -15.32 0.58 -9.96
C ASP A 8 -14.17 -0.29 -10.47
N GLU A 9 -13.43 0.16 -11.48
CA GLU A 9 -12.31 -0.60 -12.05
C GLU A 9 -11.15 -0.67 -11.06
N TYR A 10 -10.95 0.41 -10.29
CA TYR A 10 -10.02 0.38 -9.16
C TYR A 10 -10.44 -0.65 -8.11
N ASN A 11 -11.70 -0.64 -7.70
CA ASN A 11 -12.20 -1.55 -6.66
C ASN A 11 -12.10 -3.02 -7.09
N LYS A 12 -12.44 -3.35 -8.34
CA LYS A 12 -12.27 -4.70 -8.89
C LYS A 12 -10.82 -5.14 -8.87
N GLN A 13 -9.90 -4.30 -9.33
CA GLN A 13 -8.47 -4.61 -9.33
C GLN A 13 -7.90 -4.71 -7.91
N ALA A 14 -8.34 -3.84 -7.00
CA ALA A 14 -7.92 -3.84 -5.61
C ALA A 14 -8.38 -5.09 -4.85
N GLN A 15 -9.55 -5.65 -5.21
CA GLN A 15 -10.02 -6.93 -4.69
C GLN A 15 -9.27 -8.12 -5.30
N ALA A 16 -8.92 -8.05 -6.58
CA ALA A 16 -8.20 -9.12 -7.27
C ALA A 16 -6.71 -9.20 -6.86
N ASP A 17 -6.08 -8.04 -6.61
CA ASP A 17 -4.66 -7.93 -6.27
C ASP A 17 -4.43 -6.97 -5.09
N PRO A 18 -4.39 -7.51 -3.85
CA PRO A 18 -4.14 -6.71 -2.65
C PRO A 18 -2.72 -6.15 -2.57
N ILE A 19 -1.73 -6.78 -3.24
CA ILE A 19 -0.34 -6.28 -3.27
C ILE A 19 -0.30 -4.99 -4.09
N TRP A 20 -0.89 -5.03 -5.29
CA TRP A 20 -0.99 -3.86 -6.16
C TRP A 20 -1.71 -2.68 -5.48
N ARG A 21 -2.80 -2.98 -4.75
CA ARG A 21 -3.53 -1.98 -3.97
C ARG A 21 -2.64 -1.33 -2.90
N LEU A 22 -1.91 -2.15 -2.12
CA LEU A 22 -0.99 -1.66 -1.09
C LEU A 22 0.13 -0.79 -1.68
N GLU A 23 0.72 -1.21 -2.80
CA GLU A 23 1.74 -0.42 -3.49
C GLU A 23 1.21 0.96 -3.91
N ARG A 24 -0.01 1.01 -4.46
CA ARG A 24 -0.66 2.27 -4.84
C ARG A 24 -0.98 3.14 -3.63
N LEU A 25 -1.52 2.56 -2.56
CA LEU A 25 -1.79 3.25 -1.29
C LEU A 25 -0.53 3.88 -0.71
N ILE A 26 0.56 3.13 -0.68
CA ILE A 26 1.85 3.58 -0.13
C ILE A 26 2.50 4.65 -1.01
N ASN A 27 2.42 4.50 -2.33
CA ASN A 27 3.12 5.38 -3.25
C ASN A 27 2.42 6.71 -3.50
N TYR A 28 1.08 6.69 -3.55
CA TYR A 28 0.28 7.84 -3.97
C TYR A 28 -0.63 8.39 -2.86
N GLY A 29 -0.99 7.56 -1.88
CA GLY A 29 -2.02 7.89 -0.89
C GLY A 29 -3.41 7.95 -1.53
N LEU A 30 -4.39 7.26 -0.95
CA LEU A 30 -5.80 7.40 -1.34
C LEU A 30 -6.58 8.12 -0.24
N GLY A 31 -6.25 9.39 -0.03
CA GLY A 31 -7.03 10.28 0.84
C GLY A 31 -7.16 9.77 2.28
N GLU A 32 -8.38 9.42 2.69
CA GLU A 32 -8.77 9.13 4.08
C GLU A 32 -8.59 7.66 4.51
N GLU A 33 -8.19 6.78 3.60
CA GLU A 33 -8.13 5.34 3.90
C GLU A 33 -6.82 4.96 4.59
N LYS A 34 -6.91 4.39 5.79
CA LYS A 34 -5.75 3.90 6.56
C LYS A 34 -5.30 2.52 6.07
N ILE A 35 -3.99 2.33 5.97
CA ILE A 35 -3.40 1.02 5.66
C ILE A 35 -3.65 0.05 6.81
N ASN A 36 -4.17 -1.14 6.48
CA ASN A 36 -4.35 -2.21 7.46
C ASN A 36 -2.98 -2.80 7.86
N ARG A 37 -2.70 -2.81 9.17
CA ARG A 37 -1.41 -3.27 9.73
C ARG A 37 -1.11 -4.74 9.43
N GLU A 38 -2.10 -5.62 9.56
CA GLU A 38 -1.91 -7.06 9.36
C GLU A 38 -1.70 -7.40 7.88
N GLU A 39 -2.46 -6.74 7.00
CA GLU A 39 -2.30 -6.87 5.55
C GLU A 39 -0.92 -6.39 5.10
N LEU A 40 -0.49 -5.22 5.60
CA LEU A 40 0.84 -4.68 5.34
C LEU A 40 1.92 -5.65 5.84
N LYS A 41 1.83 -6.15 7.07
CA LYS A 41 2.80 -7.09 7.64
C LYS A 41 2.92 -8.38 6.81
N LYS A 42 1.80 -8.88 6.29
CA LYS A 42 1.76 -10.10 5.48
C LYS A 42 2.42 -9.92 4.11
N HIS A 43 2.25 -8.75 3.49
CA HIS A 43 2.68 -8.50 2.11
C HIS A 43 3.94 -7.64 1.98
N LEU A 44 4.45 -7.03 3.06
CA LEU A 44 5.57 -6.06 3.02
C LEU A 44 6.80 -6.57 2.25
N ALA A 45 7.15 -7.84 2.42
CA ALA A 45 8.29 -8.45 1.74
C ALA A 45 8.12 -8.53 0.22
N GLN A 46 6.87 -8.60 -0.26
CA GLN A 46 6.50 -8.73 -1.68
C GLN A 46 6.28 -7.37 -2.36
N LEU A 47 6.05 -6.30 -1.59
CA LEU A 47 5.78 -4.96 -2.13
C LEU A 47 7.00 -4.39 -2.86
N LYS A 48 6.79 -3.93 -4.08
CA LYS A 48 7.75 -3.16 -4.88
C LYS A 48 7.61 -1.66 -4.57
N ILE A 49 8.05 -1.29 -3.37
CA ILE A 49 8.07 0.10 -2.88
C ILE A 49 9.50 0.59 -2.66
N PRO A 50 9.74 1.91 -2.68
CA PRO A 50 11.04 2.49 -2.32
C PRO A 50 11.57 2.00 -0.97
N ASN A 51 12.90 1.85 -0.87
CA ASN A 51 13.55 1.28 0.31
C ASN A 51 13.35 2.13 1.57
N ASP A 52 13.29 3.46 1.45
CA ASP A 52 12.99 4.38 2.53
C ASP A 52 11.59 4.11 3.14
N ARG A 53 10.59 3.90 2.30
CA ARG A 53 9.22 3.55 2.74
C ARG A 53 9.20 2.18 3.39
N ARG A 54 9.91 1.19 2.82
CA ARG A 54 10.02 -0.14 3.42
C ARG A 54 10.64 -0.06 4.81
N ALA A 55 11.79 0.60 4.95
CA ALA A 55 12.46 0.76 6.24
C ALA A 55 11.56 1.46 7.27
N PHE A 56 10.82 2.48 6.86
CA PHE A 56 9.83 3.15 7.72
C PHE A 56 8.75 2.19 8.23
N PHE A 57 8.18 1.35 7.34
CA PHE A 57 7.18 0.37 7.77
C PHE A 57 7.77 -0.75 8.64
N GLU A 58 9.00 -1.19 8.38
CA GLU A 58 9.70 -2.16 9.23
C GLU A 58 9.94 -1.61 10.63
N LEU A 59 10.30 -0.32 10.75
CA LEU A 59 10.38 0.37 12.03
C LEU A 59 9.01 0.40 12.74
N LEU A 60 7.93 0.77 12.05
CA LEU A 60 6.59 0.82 12.66
C LEU A 60 6.02 -0.56 13.06
N LEU A 61 6.34 -1.60 12.29
CA LEU A 61 5.81 -2.95 12.49
C LEU A 61 6.60 -3.72 13.55
N TRP A 62 7.92 -3.56 13.56
CA TRP A 62 8.83 -4.41 14.34
C TRP A 62 9.80 -3.65 15.23
N ASN A 63 9.71 -2.31 15.28
CA ASN A 63 10.62 -1.46 16.02
C ASN A 63 12.10 -1.71 15.68
N ARG A 64 12.38 -2.07 14.41
CA ARG A 64 13.74 -2.23 13.89
C ARG A 64 14.38 -0.86 13.70
N LEU A 65 15.35 -0.55 14.54
CA LEU A 65 16.27 0.56 14.33
C LEU A 65 17.33 0.15 13.29
N PHE A 66 17.66 1.08 12.41
CA PHE A 66 18.47 0.93 11.20
C PHE A 66 19.85 0.32 11.44
#